data_AF-A0A7C7MJF2-F1
#
_entry.id   AF-A0A7C7MJF2-F1
#
_cell.length_a   1.000
_cell.length_b   1.000
_cell.length_c   1.000
_cell.angle_alpha   90.00
_cell.angle_beta   90.00
_cell.angle_gamma   90.00
#
_symmetry.space_group_name_H-M   'P 1'
#
loop_
_entity.id
_entity.type
_entity.pdbx_description
1 polymer ?
#
loop_
_entity_poly.entity_id
_entity_poly.type
_entity_poly.pdbx_seq_one_letter_code
_entity_poly.pdbx_strand_id
1 'polypeptide(L)' 'MADRQIMNDQDIKRALARVAHEILERNRGVEDLVIVGIHTRGVHLAQRLASNLSEFEGSEVPVA' A
#
# COMPACT_ATOMS: atom_id res chain seq x y z
N MET A 1 -29.90 -10.15 -7.03
CA MET A 1 -28.87 -9.75 -8.01
C MET A 1 -27.57 -10.43 -7.60
N ALA A 2 -26.86 -11.08 -8.51
CA ALA A 2 -25.56 -11.67 -8.19
C ALA A 2 -24.53 -10.54 -8.02
N ASP A 3 -23.79 -10.57 -6.92
CA ASP A 3 -22.79 -9.54 -6.61
C ASP A 3 -21.62 -9.65 -7.61
N ARG A 4 -21.32 -8.56 -8.32
CA ARG A 4 -20.27 -8.55 -9.34
C ARG A 4 -18.94 -8.24 -8.68
N GLN A 5 -18.04 -9.21 -8.65
CA GLN A 5 -16.67 -8.98 -8.19
C GLN A 5 -15.91 -8.07 -9.16
N ILE A 6 -15.45 -6.92 -8.64
CA ILE A 6 -14.64 -5.95 -9.42
C ILE A 6 -13.14 -6.28 -9.34
N MET A 7 -12.68 -6.69 -8.15
CA MET A 7 -11.29 -7.07 -7.90
C MET A 7 -11.24 -8.36 -7.08
N ASN A 8 -10.40 -9.29 -7.51
CA ASN A 8 -10.01 -10.47 -6.74
C ASN A 8 -8.76 -10.18 -5.88
N ASP A 9 -8.33 -11.17 -5.10
CA ASP A 9 -7.16 -11.06 -4.22
C ASP A 9 -5.86 -10.71 -4.98
N GLN A 10 -5.63 -11.33 -6.14
CA GLN A 10 -4.45 -11.03 -6.94
C GLN A 10 -4.51 -9.63 -7.55
N ASP A 11 -5.69 -9.15 -7.93
CA ASP A 11 -5.88 -7.79 -8.45
C ASP A 11 -5.50 -6.75 -7.37
N ILE A 12 -5.92 -6.98 -6.12
CA ILE A 12 -5.61 -6.10 -4.99
C ILE A 12 -4.11 -6.12 -4.70
N LYS A 13 -3.48 -7.29 -4.67
CA LYS A 13 -2.03 -7.43 -4.45
C LYS A 13 -1.22 -6.67 -5.50
N ARG A 14 -1.55 -6.85 -6.79
CA ARG A 14 -0.89 -6.14 -7.89
C ARG A 14 -1.11 -4.62 -7.81
N ALA A 15 -2.32 -4.19 -7.47
CA ALA A 15 -2.63 -2.78 -7.31
C ALA A 15 -1.80 -2.14 -6.19
N LEU A 16 -1.69 -2.79 -5.03
CA LEU A 16 -0.90 -2.30 -3.90
C LEU A 16 0.59 -2.26 -4.21
N ALA A 17 1.14 -3.28 -4.88
CA ALA A 17 2.54 -3.28 -5.30
C ALA A 17 2.84 -2.13 -6.29
N ARG A 18 1.94 -1.90 -7.26
CA ARG A 18 2.05 -0.76 -8.19
C ARG A 18 2.03 0.58 -7.46
N VAL A 19 1.09 0.78 -6.54
CA VAL A 19 1.00 2.02 -5.76
C VAL A 19 2.26 2.24 -4.91
N ALA A 20 2.81 1.17 -4.31
CA ALA A 20 4.07 1.27 -3.56
C ALA A 20 5.23 1.76 -4.45
N HIS A 21 5.43 1.17 -5.63
CA HIS A 21 6.47 1.64 -6.56
C HIS A 21 6.25 3.10 -7.00
N GLU A 22 5.01 3.49 -7.28
CA GLU A 22 4.70 4.88 -7.66
C GLU A 22 5.00 5.88 -6.53
N ILE A 23 4.77 5.49 -5.27
CA ILE A 23 5.12 6.30 -4.10
C ILE A 23 6.64 6.44 -3.98
N LEU A 24 7.39 5.35 -4.11
CA LEU A 24 8.85 5.36 -4.04
C LEU A 24 9.47 6.25 -5.11
N GLU A 25 9.04 6.09 -6.36
CA GLU A 25 9.57 6.86 -7.48
C GLU A 25 9.29 8.35 -7.32
N ARG A 26 8.10 8.71 -6.85
CA ARG A 26 7.73 10.12 -6.63
C ARG A 26 8.47 10.78 -5.47
N ASN A 27 8.75 10.02 -4.40
CA ASN A 27 9.40 10.55 -3.19
C ASN A 27 10.91 10.33 -3.18
N ARG A 28 11.46 9.57 -4.14
CA ARG A 28 12.88 9.17 -4.22
C ARG A 28 13.35 8.37 -3.00
N GLY A 29 12.47 7.49 -2.51
CA GLY A 29 12.69 6.67 -1.31
C GLY A 29 11.62 6.88 -0.25
N VAL A 30 11.94 6.51 1.00
CA VAL A 30 11.00 6.50 2.14
C VAL A 30 11.46 7.29 3.37
N GLU A 31 12.59 8.02 3.29
CA GLU A 31 13.23 8.66 4.46
C GLU A 31 12.28 9.59 5.24
N ASP A 32 11.46 10.40 4.55
CA ASP A 32 10.51 11.33 5.15
C ASP A 32 9.05 10.98 4.80
N LEU A 33 8.72 9.69 4.79
CA LEU A 33 7.40 9.18 4.41
C LEU A 33 6.63 8.58 5.60
N VAL A 34 5.34 8.91 5.71
CA VAL A 34 4.40 8.23 6.61
C VAL A 34 3.14 7.83 5.84
N ILE A 35 2.57 6.67 6.17
CA ILE A 35 1.27 6.24 5.63
C ILE A 35 0.21 6.41 6.70
N VAL A 36 -0.91 7.05 6.33
CA VAL A 36 -2.06 7.23 7.24
C VAL A 36 -3.26 6.47 6.70
N GLY A 37 -3.76 5.51 7.47
CA GLY A 37 -4.92 4.71 7.11
C GLY A 37 -6.22 5.39 7.49
N ILE A 38 -6.99 5.87 6.51
CA ILE A 38 -8.32 6.46 6.78
C ILE A 38 -9.42 5.40 6.66
N HIS A 39 -10.40 5.42 7.58
CA HIS A 39 -11.50 4.45 7.68
C HIS A 39 -11.05 3.04 8.10
N THR A 40 -11.98 2.25 8.66
CA THR A 40 -11.69 0.95 9.31
C THR A 40 -10.87 -0.02 8.44
N ARG A 41 -11.25 -0.18 7.15
CA ARG A 41 -10.51 -1.06 6.22
C ARG A 41 -9.30 -0.38 5.56
N GLY A 42 -9.22 0.95 5.59
CA GLY A 42 -8.07 1.69 5.08
C GLY A 42 -6.83 1.48 5.93
N VAL A 43 -6.97 1.27 7.24
CA VAL A 43 -5.85 0.92 8.15
C VAL A 43 -5.17 -0.38 7.70
N HIS A 44 -5.95 -1.41 7.34
CA HIS A 44 -5.37 -2.67 6.86
C HIS A 44 -4.68 -2.53 5.50
N LEU A 45 -5.21 -1.69 4.61
CA LEU A 45 -4.56 -1.41 3.32
C LEU A 45 -3.28 -0.59 3.50
N ALA A 46 -3.28 0.38 4.43
CA ALA A 46 -2.11 1.17 4.79
C ALA A 46 -0.98 0.29 5.33
N GLN A 47 -1.29 -0.65 6.23
CA GLN A 47 -0.33 -1.63 6.74
C GLN A 47 0.27 -2.50 5.63
N ARG A 48 -0.56 -2.99 4.70
CA ARG A 48 -0.08 -3.77 3.54
C ARG A 48 0.79 -2.94 2.61
N LEU A 49 0.41 -1.69 2.37
CA LEU A 49 1.16 -0.79 1.52
C LEU A 49 2.53 -0.44 2.13
N ALA A 50 2.56 -0.15 3.43
CA ALA A 50 3.80 0.07 4.17
C ALA A 50 4.72 -1.16 4.15
N SER A 51 4.16 -2.36 4.32
CA SER A 51 4.93 -3.61 4.20
C SER A 51 5.60 -3.75 2.82
N ASN A 52 4.87 -3.44 1.74
CA ASN A 52 5.45 -3.47 0.39
C ASN A 52 6.56 -2.43 0.23
N LEU A 53 6.35 -1.20 0.72
CA LEU A 53 7.36 -0.13 0.67
C LEU A 53 8.64 -0.55 1.42
N SER A 54 8.49 -1.13 2.61
CA SER A 54 9.60 -1.63 3.41
C SER A 54 10.31 -2.83 2.79
N GLU A 55 9.60 -3.71 2.09
CA GLU A 55 10.22 -4.82 1.35
C GLU A 55 11.09 -4.31 0.19
N PHE A 56 10.67 -3.22 -0.47
CA PHE A 56 11.36 -2.68 -1.64
C PHE A 56 12.56 -1.79 -1.29
N GLU A 57 12.49 -1.01 -0.21
CA GLU A 57 13.57 -0.09 0.22
C GLU A 57 14.40 -0.62 1.41
N GLY A 58 13.96 -1.67 2.08
CA GLY A 58 14.63 -2.22 3.26
C GLY A 58 14.53 -1.35 4.52
N SER A 59 13.71 -0.29 4.50
CA SER A 59 13.49 0.62 5.63
C SER A 59 12.04 0.58 6.10
N GLU A 60 11.81 0.60 7.41
CA GLU A 60 10.45 0.59 7.97
C GLU A 60 9.70 1.89 7.67
N VAL A 61 8.48 1.77 7.14
CA VAL A 61 7.60 2.92 6.89
C VAL A 61 6.56 3.01 8.01
N PRO A 62 6.53 4.11 8.79
CA PRO A 62 5.56 4.30 9.86
C PRO A 62 4.12 4.32 9.33
N VAL A 63 3.20 3.72 10.10
CA VAL A 63 1.76 3.72 9.80
C VAL A 63 0.99 4.29 10.99
N ALA A 64 0.10 5.26 10.71
CA ALA A 64 -0.82 5.87 11.67
C ALA A 64 -2.28 5.54 11.35
#